data_AF-A0A0C4DL00-F1
#
_entry.id   AF-A0A0C4DL00-F1
#
_cell.length_a   1.000
_cell.length_b   1.000
_cell.length_c   1.000
_cell.angle_alpha   90.00
_cell.angle_beta   90.00
_cell.angle_gamma   90.00
#
_symmetry.space_group_name_H-M   'P 1'
#
loop_
_entity.id
_entity.type
_entity.pdbx_description
1 polymer ?
#
loop_
_entity_poly.entity_id
_entity_poly.type
_entity_poly.pdbx_seq_one_letter_code
_entity_poly.pdbx_strand_id
1 'polypeptide(L)'
;MAANVAVGTVQNLLWSWFSWTRYRRERRAWATYPGLAVAWITMAMSLELFDFPPLWGALDAHSLWHLGTIGPTVLWYNFLVKDSLDDISAAPRVKD
;
A
#
# COMPACT_ATOMS: atom_id res chain seq x y z
N MET A 1 11.22 18.34 -1.78
CA MET A 1 10.35 17.82 -0.70
C MET A 1 8.86 18.01 -0.99
N ALA A 2 8.36 19.26 -1.15
CA ALA A 2 6.92 19.54 -1.23
C ALA A 2 6.16 18.79 -2.35
N ALA A 3 6.74 18.68 -3.55
CA ALA A 3 6.12 17.93 -4.65
C ALA A 3 5.92 16.45 -4.32
N ASN A 4 6.91 15.80 -3.70
CA ASN A 4 6.82 14.39 -3.29
C ASN A 4 5.73 14.18 -2.24
N VAL A 5 5.64 15.11 -1.28
CA VAL A 5 4.60 15.07 -0.23
C VAL A 5 3.21 15.25 -0.86
N ALA A 6 3.04 16.20 -1.77
CA ALA A 6 1.77 16.44 -2.44
C ALA A 6 1.33 15.23 -3.28
N VAL A 7 2.22 14.72 -4.14
CA VAL A 7 1.94 13.55 -4.98
C VAL A 7 1.66 12.31 -4.13
N GLY A 8 2.48 12.06 -3.10
CA GLY A 8 2.29 10.93 -2.18
C GLY A 8 0.96 11.00 -1.42
N THR A 9 0.56 12.20 -0.99
CA THR A 9 -0.73 12.41 -0.31
C THR A 9 -1.90 12.12 -1.25
N VAL A 10 -1.87 12.66 -2.48
CA VAL A 10 -2.90 12.40 -3.48
C VAL A 10 -2.99 10.90 -3.80
N GLN A 11 -1.84 10.25 -3.99
CA GLN A 11 -1.78 8.80 -4.24
C GLN A 11 -2.42 8.00 -3.09
N ASN A 12 -2.10 8.30 -1.84
CA ASN A 12 -2.67 7.62 -0.67
C ASN A 12 -4.19 7.80 -0.57
N LEU A 13 -4.69 9.00 -0.86
CA LEU A 13 -6.13 9.29 -0.88
C LEU A 13 -6.85 8.48 -1.96
N LEU A 14 -6.28 8.42 -3.18
CA LEU A 14 -6.85 7.66 -4.29
C LEU A 14 -6.92 6.16 -3.97
N TRP A 15 -5.87 5.59 -3.38
CA TRP A 15 -5.85 4.17 -3.00
C TRP A 15 -6.80 3.85 -1.85
N SER A 16 -6.92 4.74 -0.88
CA SER A 16 -7.89 4.62 0.21
C SER A 16 -9.32 4.66 -0.33
N TRP A 17 -9.60 5.59 -1.26
CA TRP A 17 -10.90 5.70 -1.93
C TRP A 17 -11.23 4.46 -2.76
N PHE A 18 -10.26 3.97 -3.56
CA PHE A 18 -10.40 2.74 -4.33
C PHE A 18 -10.75 1.55 -3.42
N SER A 19 -10.00 1.39 -2.33
CA SER A 19 -10.20 0.31 -1.39
C SER A 19 -11.58 0.36 -0.72
N TRP A 20 -12.01 1.55 -0.29
CA TRP A 20 -13.34 1.78 0.30
C TRP A 20 -14.48 1.48 -0.67
N THR A 21 -14.40 1.99 -1.90
CA THR A 21 -15.44 1.82 -2.92
C THR A 21 -15.58 0.36 -3.36
N ARG A 22 -14.45 -0.34 -3.62
CA ARG A 22 -14.46 -1.78 -3.95
C ARG A 22 -14.97 -2.63 -2.79
N TYR A 23 -14.54 -2.35 -1.55
CA TYR A 23 -15.03 -3.08 -0.38
C TYR A 23 -16.54 -2.93 -0.20
N ARG A 24 -17.08 -1.72 -0.39
CA ARG A 24 -18.54 -1.48 -0.30
C ARG A 24 -19.33 -2.22 -1.38
N ARG A 25 -18.78 -2.33 -2.59
CA ARG A 25 -19.45 -2.97 -3.74
C ARG A 25 -19.42 -4.51 -3.66
N GLU A 26 -18.27 -5.07 -3.29
CA GLU A 26 -18.04 -6.52 -3.43
C GLU A 26 -17.95 -7.25 -2.09
N ARG A 27 -17.77 -6.52 -0.98
CA ARG A 27 -17.54 -7.04 0.38
C ARG A 27 -16.44 -8.11 0.47
N ARG A 28 -15.52 -8.13 -0.49
CA ARG A 28 -14.38 -9.05 -0.51
C ARG A 28 -13.25 -8.48 0.33
N ALA A 29 -12.72 -9.29 1.25
CA ALA A 29 -11.65 -8.88 2.16
C ALA A 29 -10.34 -8.50 1.44
N TRP A 30 -10.07 -9.02 0.24
CA TRP A 30 -8.86 -8.69 -0.51
C TRP A 30 -8.88 -7.28 -1.10
N ALA A 31 -10.08 -6.67 -1.26
CA ALA A 31 -10.21 -5.29 -1.72
C ALA A 31 -9.72 -4.26 -0.69
N THR A 32 -9.49 -4.68 0.57
CA THR A 32 -8.91 -3.80 1.60
C THR A 32 -7.39 -3.75 1.59
N TYR A 33 -6.72 -4.63 0.82
CA TYR A 33 -5.27 -4.73 0.79
C TYR A 33 -4.59 -3.41 0.38
N PRO A 34 -5.07 -2.64 -0.62
CA PRO A 34 -4.47 -1.35 -0.93
C PRO A 34 -4.59 -0.34 0.20
N GLY A 35 -5.72 -0.33 0.93
CA GLY A 35 -5.89 0.53 2.10
C GLY A 35 -4.95 0.15 3.25
N LEU A 36 -4.73 -1.16 3.47
CA LEU A 36 -3.75 -1.65 4.44
C LEU A 36 -2.32 -1.27 4.04
N ALA A 37 -1.97 -1.34 2.76
CA ALA A 37 -0.69 -0.88 2.25
C ALA A 37 -0.46 0.62 2.53
N VAL A 38 -1.47 1.45 2.28
CA VAL A 38 -1.40 2.91 2.55
C VAL A 38 -1.20 3.18 4.04
N ALA A 39 -1.96 2.52 4.92
CA ALA A 39 -1.81 2.67 6.36
C ALA A 39 -0.41 2.26 6.84
N TRP A 40 0.09 1.12 6.35
CA TRP A 40 1.42 0.62 6.67
C TRP A 40 2.52 1.60 6.22
N ILE A 41 2.49 2.04 4.95
CA ILE A 41 3.50 2.96 4.41
C ILE A 41 3.48 4.29 5.16
N THR A 42 2.30 4.78 5.56
CA THR A 42 2.17 6.01 6.36
C THR A 42 2.82 5.85 7.74
N MET A 43 2.62 4.70 8.39
CA MET A 43 3.29 4.39 9.66
C MET A 43 4.81 4.29 9.50
N ALA A 44 5.28 3.59 8.45
CA ALA A 44 6.71 3.49 8.19
C ALA A 44 7.31 4.88 7.90
N MET A 45 6.64 5.74 7.11
CA MET A 45 7.09 7.10 6.77
C MET A 45 7.24 7.96 8.02
N SER A 46 6.39 7.71 9.02
CA SER A 46 6.42 8.42 10.29
C SER A 46 7.72 8.16 11.06
N LEU A 47 8.37 7.00 10.88
CA LEU A 47 9.66 6.72 11.50
C LEU A 47 10.74 7.70 11.01
N GLU A 48 10.79 7.95 9.71
CA GLU A 48 11.69 8.96 9.11
C GLU A 48 11.38 10.37 9.60
N LEU A 49 10.10 10.69 9.84
CA LEU A 49 9.67 12.04 10.22
C LEU A 49 9.88 12.37 11.70
N PHE A 50 9.72 11.38 12.58
CA PHE A 50 9.86 11.56 14.03
C PHE A 50 11.30 11.42 14.53
N ASP A 51 12.18 10.83 13.71
CA ASP A 51 13.64 10.70 13.85
C ASP A 51 14.17 10.48 15.28
N PHE A 52 14.77 9.32 15.54
CA PHE A 52 15.34 9.00 16.85
C PHE A 52 16.80 8.56 16.73
N PRO A 53 17.63 8.88 17.75
CA PRO A 53 19.04 8.51 17.73
C PRO A 53 19.20 6.98 17.73
N PRO A 54 20.24 6.44 17.06
CA PRO A 54 20.40 5.01 16.88
C PRO A 54 20.41 4.24 18.22
N LEU A 55 19.44 3.36 18.39
CA LEU A 55 19.37 2.41 19.49
C LEU A 55 20.52 1.41 19.35
N TRP A 56 21.27 1.21 20.44
CA TRP A 56 22.45 0.35 20.49
C TRP A 56 23.52 0.65 19.41
N GLY A 57 23.52 1.86 18.85
CA GLY A 57 24.46 2.28 17.81
C GLY A 57 24.26 1.62 16.43
N ALA A 58 23.14 0.90 16.23
CA ALA A 58 22.90 0.14 15.00
C ALA A 58 21.48 0.30 14.42
N LEU A 59 20.46 0.53 15.25
CA LEU A 59 19.06 0.65 14.81
C LEU A 59 18.60 2.10 14.89
N ASP A 60 18.46 2.75 13.75
CA ASP A 60 17.93 4.11 13.63
C ASP A 60 16.56 4.14 12.92
N ALA A 61 15.95 5.32 12.89
CA ALA A 61 14.69 5.55 12.18
C ALA A 61 14.76 5.12 10.71
N HIS A 62 15.89 5.40 10.04
CA HIS A 62 16.07 5.17 8.61
C HIS A 62 16.16 3.68 8.25
N SER A 63 16.92 2.90 9.01
CA SER A 63 17.03 1.45 8.83
C SER A 63 15.70 0.73 9.10
N LEU A 64 14.94 1.18 10.10
CA LEU A 64 13.59 0.68 10.35
C LEU A 64 12.59 1.08 9.25
N TRP A 65 12.75 2.27 8.65
CA TRP A 65 11.98 2.67 7.46
C TRP A 65 12.25 1.71 6.29
N HIS A 66 13.51 1.43 5.97
CA HIS A 66 13.87 0.46 4.92
C HIS A 66 13.28 -0.93 5.21
N LEU A 67 13.41 -1.42 6.45
CA LEU A 67 12.83 -2.70 6.84
C LEU A 67 11.29 -2.70 6.71
N GLY A 68 10.65 -1.61 7.14
CA GLY A 68 9.20 -1.45 7.15
C GLY A 68 8.56 -1.41 5.76
N THR A 69 9.32 -1.05 4.72
CA THR A 69 8.80 -0.96 3.34
C THR A 69 8.81 -2.28 2.56
N ILE A 70 9.51 -3.32 3.05
CA ILE A 70 9.57 -4.65 2.41
C ILE A 70 8.19 -5.34 2.41
N GLY A 71 7.49 -5.31 3.56
CA GLY A 71 6.18 -5.95 3.73
C GLY A 71 5.12 -5.42 2.76
N PRO A 72 4.92 -4.10 2.66
CA PRO A 72 4.02 -3.48 1.71
C PRO A 72 4.26 -3.91 0.26
N THR A 73 5.52 -4.09 -0.17
CA THR A 73 5.84 -4.55 -1.53
C THR A 73 5.28 -5.94 -1.82
N VAL A 74 5.44 -6.88 -0.88
CA VAL A 74 4.90 -8.25 -1.02
C VAL A 74 3.38 -8.23 -1.04
N LEU A 75 2.77 -7.45 -0.15
CA LEU A 75 1.32 -7.30 -0.09
C LEU A 75 0.78 -6.69 -1.40
N TRP A 76 1.48 -5.70 -1.95
CA TRP A 76 1.12 -5.05 -3.20
C TRP A 76 1.14 -6.00 -4.40
N TYR A 77 2.21 -6.79 -4.52
CA TYR A 77 2.34 -7.80 -5.57
C TYR A 77 1.17 -8.80 -5.53
N ASN A 78 0.86 -9.33 -4.36
CA ASN A 78 -0.24 -10.29 -4.19
C ASN A 78 -1.60 -9.66 -4.53
N PHE A 79 -1.81 -8.40 -4.17
CA PHE A 79 -3.01 -7.66 -4.57
C PHE A 79 -3.12 -7.54 -6.10
N LEU A 80 -2.05 -7.13 -6.78
CA LEU A 80 -2.05 -6.96 -8.25
C LEU A 80 -2.34 -8.27 -8.99
N VAL A 81 -1.70 -9.36 -8.56
CA VAL A 81 -1.95 -10.70 -9.14
C VAL A 81 -3.42 -11.07 -8.97
N LYS A 82 -3.98 -10.86 -7.78
CA LYS A 82 -5.36 -11.22 -7.48
C LYS A 82 -6.37 -10.36 -8.24
N ASP A 83 -6.16 -9.06 -8.31
CA ASP A 83 -7.01 -8.12 -9.05
C ASP A 83 -7.02 -8.46 -10.55
N SER A 84 -5.84 -8.77 -11.11
CA SER A 84 -5.72 -9.18 -12.52
C SER A 84 -6.45 -10.49 -12.82
N LEU A 85 -6.35 -11.48 -11.92
CA LEU A 85 -7.07 -12.75 -12.08
C LEU A 85 -8.59 -12.58 -11.99
N ASP A 86 -9.06 -11.75 -11.06
CA ASP A 86 -10.48 -11.43 -10.93
C ASP A 86 -10.99 -10.74 -12.21
N ASP A 87 -10.24 -9.80 -12.78
CA ASP A 87 -10.60 -9.08 -14.01
C ASP A 87 -10.67 -10.01 -15.24
N ILE A 88 -9.67 -10.87 -15.43
CA ILE A 88 -9.66 -11.88 -16.50
C ILE A 88 -10.85 -12.85 -16.35
N SER A 89 -11.18 -13.26 -15.12
CA SER A 89 -12.30 -14.17 -14.88
C SER A 89 -13.67 -13.55 -15.19
N ALA A 90 -13.78 -12.22 -15.12
CA ALA A 90 -14.99 -11.47 -15.40
C ALA A 90 -15.15 -11.13 -16.89
N ALA A 91 -14.10 -11.29 -17.70
CA ALA A 91 -14.14 -10.98 -19.13
C ALA A 91 -15.11 -11.93 -19.87
N PRO A 92 -16.01 -11.42 -20.73
CA PRO A 92 -16.89 -12.26 -21.52
C PRO A 92 -16.06 -13.16 -22.44
N ARG A 93 -16.31 -14.47 -22.43
CA ARG A 93 -15.68 -15.40 -23.38
C ARG A 93 -16.03 -14.93 -24.79
N VAL A 94 -15.01 -14.52 -25.55
CA VAL A 94 -15.12 -14.33 -26.99
C VAL A 94 -15.59 -15.68 -27.54
N LYS A 95 -16.82 -15.72 -28.07
CA LYS A 95 -17.32 -16.90 -28.77
C LYS A 95 -16.61 -16.94 -30.11
N ASP A 96 -15.78 -17.97 -30.30
CA ASP A 96 -15.19 -18.35 -31.59
C ASP A 96 -16.29 -18.72 -32.60
#